data_AF-A0A7S3KAW3-F1
#
_entry.id   AF-A0A7S3KAW3-F1
#
_cell.length_a   1.000
_cell.length_b   1.000
_cell.length_c   1.000
_cell.angle_alpha   90.00
_cell.angle_beta   90.00
_cell.angle_gamma   90.00
#
_symmetry.space_group_name_H-M   'P 1'
#
loop_
_entity.id
_entity.type
_entity.pdbx_description
1 polymer ?
#
loop_
_entity_poly.entity_id
_entity_poly.type
_entity_poly.pdbx_seq_one_letter_code
_entity_poly.pdbx_strand_id
1 'polypeptide(L)'
;VIEQFKMPGTSLEKVVVHPIVLLSVVDHYNRIAKGTRKRVVGTLLGEYNKGVLNITNCYAIPFEEDLKDKDIWFVDHIYHEQMYTMFRKINAKEKIVGWYSSGPK
;
A
#
# COMPACT_ATOMS: atom_id res chain seq x y z
N VAL A 1 -5.26 2.33 -7.61
CA VAL A 1 -4.45 3.57 -7.54
C VAL A 1 -3.29 3.34 -6.57
N ILE A 2 -2.07 3.64 -7.00
CA ILE A 2 -0.88 3.68 -6.14
C ILE A 2 -0.68 5.13 -5.72
N GLU A 3 -0.75 5.41 -4.43
CA GLU A 3 -0.59 6.74 -3.84
C GLU A 3 0.71 6.77 -3.04
N GLN A 4 1.62 7.66 -3.44
CA GLN A 4 2.97 7.69 -2.90
C GLN A 4 3.11 8.77 -1.85
N PHE A 5 3.96 8.52 -0.86
CA PHE A 5 4.35 9.56 0.06
C PHE A 5 5.39 10.45 -0.63
N LYS A 6 5.09 11.74 -0.81
CA LYS A 6 6.09 12.71 -1.29
C LYS A 6 7.13 12.90 -0.19
N MET A 7 8.28 12.22 -0.31
CA MET A 7 9.37 12.38 0.64
C MET A 7 9.95 13.81 0.53
N PRO A 8 9.96 14.61 1.62
CA PRO A 8 10.45 15.97 1.58
C PRO A 8 11.94 16.01 1.20
N GLY A 9 12.31 16.85 0.22
CA GLY A 9 13.70 17.06 -0.19
C GLY A 9 14.25 16.10 -1.26
N THR A 10 13.41 15.28 -1.90
CA THR A 10 13.85 14.36 -2.96
C THR A 10 13.11 14.57 -4.28
N SER A 11 13.85 14.68 -5.39
CA SER A 11 13.29 14.72 -6.75
C SER A 11 12.99 13.30 -7.21
N LEU A 12 11.72 12.91 -7.21
CA LEU A 12 11.29 11.62 -7.73
C LEU A 12 11.19 11.69 -9.26
N GLU A 13 12.06 10.97 -9.95
CA GLU A 13 12.14 10.93 -11.42
C GLU A 13 11.42 9.71 -12.00
N LYS A 14 11.50 8.57 -11.31
CA LYS A 14 10.98 7.30 -11.81
C LYS A 14 10.43 6.44 -10.68
N VAL A 15 9.33 5.76 -10.98
CA VAL A 15 8.73 4.74 -10.13
C VAL A 15 8.79 3.40 -10.84
N VAL A 16 9.34 2.40 -10.17
CA VAL A 16 9.38 1.02 -10.67
C VAL A 16 8.55 0.17 -9.72
N VAL A 17 7.54 -0.51 -10.25
CA VAL A 17 6.70 -1.44 -9.49
C VAL A 17 7.07 -2.85 -9.89
N HIS A 18 7.49 -3.66 -8.92
CA HIS A 18 7.79 -5.08 -9.18
C HIS A 18 6.48 -5.86 -9.46
N PRO A 19 6.46 -6.82 -10.40
CA PRO A 19 5.23 -7.54 -10.77
C PRO A 19 4.55 -8.26 -9.61
N ILE A 20 5.32 -8.70 -8.60
CA ILE A 20 4.79 -9.35 -7.39
C ILE A 20 3.84 -8.42 -6.61
N VAL A 21 4.08 -7.12 -6.63
CA VAL A 21 3.25 -6.12 -5.96
C VAL A 21 1.89 -6.02 -6.66
N LEU A 22 1.88 -5.96 -8.00
CA LEU A 22 0.64 -5.91 -8.77
C LEU A 22 -0.19 -7.18 -8.57
N LEU A 23 0.47 -8.34 -8.58
CA LEU A 23 -0.20 -9.62 -8.33
C LEU A 23 -0.83 -9.64 -6.93
N SER A 24 -0.11 -9.22 -5.90
CA SER A 24 -0.61 -9.15 -4.53
C SER A 24 -1.79 -8.19 -4.36
N VAL A 25 -1.75 -7.03 -5.01
CA VAL A 25 -2.87 -6.06 -4.98
C VAL A 25 -4.12 -6.65 -5.65
N VAL A 26 -3.96 -7.34 -6.79
CA VAL A 26 -5.06 -7.97 -7.51
C VAL A 26 -5.65 -9.16 -6.73
N ASP A 27 -4.80 -10.00 -6.12
CA ASP A 27 -5.27 -11.10 -5.25
C ASP A 27 -6.04 -10.55 -4.04
N HIS A 28 -5.52 -9.51 -3.38
CA HIS A 28 -6.19 -8.86 -2.26
C HIS A 28 -7.58 -8.32 -2.65
N TYR A 29 -7.68 -7.61 -3.79
CA TYR A 29 -8.97 -7.16 -4.31
C TYR A 29 -9.93 -8.33 -4.57
N ASN A 30 -9.45 -9.40 -5.19
CA ASN A 30 -10.27 -10.55 -5.55
C ASN A 30 -10.84 -11.30 -4.33
N ARG A 31 -10.12 -11.30 -3.20
CA ARG A 31 -10.55 -11.96 -1.97
C ARG A 31 -11.58 -11.16 -1.17
N ILE A 32 -11.46 -9.84 -1.17
CA ILE A 32 -12.23 -8.99 -0.24
C ILE A 32 -13.32 -8.19 -0.96
N ALA A 33 -12.97 -7.54 -2.07
CA ALA A 33 -13.83 -6.54 -2.68
C ALA A 33 -14.57 -7.03 -3.93
N LYS A 34 -14.21 -8.20 -4.47
CA LYS A 34 -14.83 -8.74 -5.70
C LYS A 34 -16.34 -8.87 -5.55
N GLY A 35 -17.09 -8.19 -6.43
CA GLY A 35 -18.56 -8.19 -6.40
C GLY A 35 -19.18 -7.30 -5.31
N THR A 36 -18.36 -6.52 -4.59
CA THR A 36 -18.83 -5.54 -3.62
C THR A 36 -18.48 -4.12 -4.09
N ARG A 37 -19.02 -3.10 -3.41
CA ARG A 37 -18.67 -1.68 -3.63
C ARG A 37 -17.55 -1.18 -2.72
N LYS A 38 -16.96 -2.06 -1.90
CA LYS A 38 -15.90 -1.70 -0.96
C LYS A 38 -14.57 -1.50 -1.70
N ARG A 39 -13.76 -0.56 -1.24
CA ARG A 39 -12.36 -0.45 -1.66
C ARG A 39 -11.44 -1.23 -0.72
N VAL A 40 -10.38 -1.80 -1.27
CA VAL A 40 -9.26 -2.33 -0.48
C VAL A 40 -8.17 -1.29 -0.35
N VAL A 41 -7.43 -1.32 0.76
CA VAL A 41 -6.29 -0.46 1.04
C VAL A 41 -5.12 -1.32 1.54
N GLY A 42 -3.89 -0.93 1.19
CA GLY A 42 -2.71 -1.56 1.76
C GLY A 42 -1.46 -0.70 1.61
N THR A 43 -0.38 -1.15 2.25
CA THR A 43 0.89 -0.43 2.30
C THR A 43 1.84 -0.92 1.23
N LEU A 44 2.61 0.00 0.66
CA LEU A 44 3.68 -0.27 -0.28
C LEU A 44 5.03 -0.14 0.43
N LEU A 45 5.87 -1.15 0.23
CA LEU A 45 7.22 -1.23 0.75
C LEU A 45 8.23 -1.16 -0.40
N GLY A 46 9.36 -0.54 -0.12
CA GLY A 46 10.38 -0.39 -1.13
C GLY A 46 11.58 0.43 -0.69
N GLU A 47 12.39 0.80 -1.68
CA GLU A 47 13.62 1.55 -1.50
C GLU A 47 13.68 2.71 -2.49
N TYR A 48 14.12 3.86 -1.99
CA TYR A 48 14.39 5.03 -2.81
C TYR A 48 15.90 5.17 -3.03
N ASN A 49 16.32 5.26 -4.28
CA ASN A 49 17.71 5.44 -4.65
C ASN A 49 17.83 6.44 -5.81
N LYS A 50 18.49 7.59 -5.56
CA LYS A 50 18.88 8.59 -6.57
C LYS A 50 17.76 8.90 -7.59
N GLY A 51 16.59 9.30 -7.12
CA GLY A 51 15.46 9.68 -7.99
C GLY A 51 14.58 8.51 -8.44
N VAL A 52 14.98 7.26 -8.21
CA VAL A 52 14.21 6.07 -8.55
C VAL A 52 13.62 5.44 -7.29
N LEU A 53 12.30 5.33 -7.25
CA LEU A 53 11.57 4.60 -6.23
C LEU A 53 11.25 3.19 -6.73
N ASN A 54 11.85 2.17 -6.11
CA ASN A 54 11.55 0.77 -6.39
C ASN A 54 10.57 0.25 -5.33
N ILE A 55 9.38 -0.13 -5.79
CA ILE A 55 8.34 -0.75 -4.97
C ILE A 55 8.49 -2.26 -5.14
N THR A 56 9.05 -2.91 -4.13
CA THR A 56 9.45 -4.32 -4.15
C THR A 56 8.40 -5.22 -3.52
N ASN A 57 7.65 -4.68 -2.54
CA ASN A 57 6.75 -5.48 -1.72
C ASN A 57 5.53 -4.66 -1.27
N CYS A 58 4.51 -5.33 -0.75
CA CYS A 58 3.30 -4.71 -0.23
C CYS A 58 2.53 -5.64 0.70
N TYR A 59 1.67 -5.09 1.53
CA TYR A 59 0.73 -5.87 2.34
C TYR A 59 -0.63 -5.19 2.46
N ALA A 60 -1.68 -5.99 2.60
CA ALA A 60 -3.05 -5.55 2.88
C ALA A 60 -3.16 -5.02 4.31
N ILE A 61 -3.96 -3.97 4.52
CA ILE A 61 -4.33 -3.51 5.87
C ILE A 61 -5.84 -3.71 6.04
N PRO A 62 -6.32 -4.21 7.21
CA PRO A 62 -7.73 -4.20 7.54
C PRO A 62 -8.28 -2.77 7.46
N PHE A 63 -9.21 -2.57 6.53
CA PHE A 63 -9.81 -1.28 6.20
C PHE A 63 -11.31 -1.46 6.06
N GLU A 64 -12.08 -0.58 6.68
CA GLU A 64 -13.54 -0.52 6.54
C GLU A 64 -13.95 0.93 6.25
N GLU A 65 -14.93 1.11 5.38
CA GLU A 65 -15.54 2.40 5.07
C GLU A 65 -17.05 2.29 5.21
N ASP A 66 -17.70 3.35 5.67
CA ASP A 66 -19.16 3.38 5.70
C ASP A 66 -19.70 3.41 4.25
N LEU A 67 -20.73 2.61 3.98
CA LEU A 67 -21.30 2.46 2.64
C LEU A 67 -22.14 3.67 2.21
N LYS A 68 -22.60 4.49 3.17
CA LYS A 68 -23.40 5.70 2.94
C LYS A 68 -22.53 6.95 2.93
N ASP A 69 -21.51 7.01 3.79
CA ASP A 69 -20.59 8.14 3.91
C ASP A 69 -19.12 7.70 3.79
N LYS A 70 -18.50 7.98 2.63
CA LYS A 70 -17.12 7.58 2.33
C LYS A 70 -16.05 8.35 3.13
N ASP A 71 -16.43 9.46 3.77
CA ASP A 71 -15.51 10.23 4.61
C ASP A 71 -15.29 9.55 5.97
N ILE A 72 -16.19 8.65 6.36
CA ILE A 72 -16.07 7.84 7.58
C ILE A 72 -15.41 6.51 7.23
N TRP A 73 -14.15 6.36 7.65
CA TRP A 73 -13.38 5.14 7.43
C TRP A 73 -12.51 4.79 8.64
N PHE A 74 -12.17 3.50 8.73
CA PHE A 74 -11.41 2.91 9.81
C PHE A 74 -10.24 2.09 9.25
N VAL A 75 -9.09 2.20 9.91
CA VAL A 75 -7.89 1.41 9.63
C VAL A 75 -7.34 0.85 10.94
N ASP A 76 -6.98 -0.42 10.93
CA ASP A 76 -6.28 -1.04 12.06
C ASP A 76 -4.80 -0.62 12.08
N HIS A 77 -4.49 0.37 12.91
CA HIS A 77 -3.14 0.89 13.09
C HIS A 77 -2.22 -0.07 13.87
N ILE A 78 -2.78 -0.92 14.75
CA ILE A 78 -2.01 -1.90 15.53
C ILE A 78 -1.51 -2.99 14.59
N TYR A 79 -2.40 -3.50 13.73
CA TYR A 79 -2.03 -4.45 12.68
C TYR A 79 -0.96 -3.87 11.75
N HIS A 80 -1.13 -2.62 11.33
CA HIS A 80 -0.16 -1.95 10.45
C HIS A 80 1.24 -1.87 11.07
N GLU A 81 1.37 -1.48 12.33
CA GLU A 81 2.65 -1.39 13.04
C GLU A 81 3.30 -2.77 13.23
N GLN A 82 2.51 -3.78 13.62
CA GLN A 82 3.00 -5.14 13.79
C GLN A 82 3.51 -5.73 12.47
N MET A 83 2.74 -5.58 11.38
CA MET A 83 3.15 -6.05 10.05
C MET A 83 4.42 -5.34 9.57
N TYR A 84 4.48 -4.02 9.70
CA TYR A 84 5.68 -3.28 9.32
C TYR A 84 6.91 -3.76 10.10
N THR A 85 6.75 -4.00 11.40
CA THR A 85 7.81 -4.53 12.26
C THR A 85 8.27 -5.92 11.80
N MET A 86 7.36 -6.80 11.37
CA MET A 86 7.72 -8.12 10.84
C MET A 86 8.50 -8.01 9.52
N PHE A 87 8.04 -7.18 8.57
CA PHE A 87 8.75 -6.98 7.30
C PHE A 87 10.16 -6.42 7.52
N ARG A 88 10.31 -5.47 8.46
CA ARG A 88 11.63 -4.92 8.82
C ARG A 88 12.59 -5.93 9.42
N LYS A 89 12.09 -6.95 10.13
CA LYS A 89 12.94 -8.03 10.68
C LYS A 89 13.52 -8.91 9.57
N ILE A 90 12.82 -9.05 8.44
CA ILE A 90 13.26 -9.83 7.29
C ILE A 90 14.17 -8.99 6.39
N ASN A 91 13.79 -7.75 6.10
CA ASN A 91 14.58 -6.82 5.29
C ASN A 91 14.57 -5.41 5.89
N ALA A 92 15.67 -5.02 6.52
CA ALA A 92 15.82 -3.71 7.15
C ALA A 92 15.94 -2.55 6.15
N LYS A 93 16.20 -2.82 4.87
CA LYS A 93 16.30 -1.79 3.83
C LYS A 93 14.94 -1.34 3.30
N GLU A 94 13.94 -2.22 3.34
CA GLU A 94 12.58 -1.89 2.94
C GLU A 94 11.96 -0.88 3.92
N LYS A 95 11.44 0.21 3.36
CA LYS A 95 10.73 1.26 4.08
C LYS A 95 9.32 1.40 3.53
N ILE A 96 8.44 2.00 4.32
CA ILE A 96 7.13 2.44 3.82
C ILE A 96 7.36 3.58 2.83
N VAL A 97 6.90 3.38 1.59
CA VAL A 97 7.08 4.33 0.49
C VAL A 97 5.75 4.91 0.00
N GLY A 98 4.63 4.34 0.43
CA GLY A 98 3.29 4.78 0.09
C GLY A 98 2.24 3.74 0.44
N TRP A 99 1.09 3.87 -0.21
CA TRP A 99 -0.03 2.97 -0.06
C TRP A 99 -0.71 2.75 -1.42
N TYR A 100 -1.52 1.71 -1.49
CA TYR A 100 -2.38 1.47 -2.65
C TYR A 100 -3.83 1.41 -2.19
N SER A 101 -4.73 1.77 -3.09
CA SER A 101 -6.14 1.43 -2.97
C SER A 101 -6.65 0.86 -4.27
N SER A 102 -7.62 -0.05 -4.24
CA SER A 102 -8.30 -0.49 -5.46
C SER A 102 -9.05 0.65 -6.16
N GLY A 103 -9.29 1.77 -5.46
CA GLY A 103 -9.92 2.97 -5.98
C GLY A 103 -11.42 2.79 -6.25
N PRO A 104 -12.23 3.84 -6.03
CA PRO A 104 -13.49 4.01 -6.71
C PRO A 104 -13.26 5.01 -7.85
N LYS A 105 -13.33 4.54 -9.10
CA LYS A 105 -14.17 5.29 -10.02
C LYS A 105 -15.54 4.66 -9.92
#